data_AF-A0A1F6TIS9-F1
#
_entry.id   AF-A0A1F6TIS9-F1
#
_cell.length_a   1.000
_cell.length_b   1.000
_cell.length_c   1.000
_cell.angle_alpha   90.00
_cell.angle_beta   90.00
_cell.angle_gamma   90.00
#
_symmetry.space_group_name_H-M   'P 1'
#
loop_
_entity.id
_entity.type
_entity.pdbx_description
1 polymer ?
#
loop_
_entity_poly.entity_id
_entity_poly.type
_entity_poly.pdbx_seq_one_letter_code
_entity_poly.pdbx_strand_id
1 'polypeptide(L)'
;MSLAARALAVLVGLVSAAALADIHETDGRGREIVLPRPAQRIVSLAPMVTELLFAAGAGERVVGVTAFSDFPAPARRLPQVGNSVSLDYERILALRPDLVVSWGSGTNRDSIERI
;
A
#
# COMPACT_ATOMS: atom_id res chain seq x y z
N MET A 1 12.76 -27.97 34.34
CA MET A 1 12.45 -27.37 33.02
C MET A 1 13.72 -27.43 32.18
N SER A 2 13.74 -28.19 31.08
CA SER A 2 14.99 -28.45 30.34
C SER A 2 15.49 -27.19 29.60
N LEU A 3 16.81 -27.10 29.39
CA LEU A 3 17.46 -26.00 28.66
C LEU A 3 16.85 -25.81 27.25
N ALA A 4 16.39 -26.89 26.62
CA ALA A 4 15.75 -26.89 25.31
C ALA A 4 14.41 -26.12 25.31
N ALA A 5 13.61 -26.21 26.39
CA ALA A 5 12.35 -25.48 26.51
C ALA A 5 12.57 -23.97 26.67
N ARG A 6 13.66 -23.57 27.33
CA ARG A 6 14.06 -22.15 27.46
C ARG A 6 14.61 -21.59 26.14
N ALA A 7 15.44 -22.35 25.42
CA ALA A 7 15.96 -21.94 24.12
C ALA A 7 14.84 -21.77 23.08
N LEU A 8 13.85 -22.68 23.07
CA LEU A 8 12.68 -22.60 22.18
C LEU A 8 11.78 -21.40 22.51
N ALA A 9 11.55 -21.10 23.79
CA ALA A 9 10.77 -19.93 24.21
C ALA A 9 11.45 -18.59 23.86
N VAL A 10 12.79 -18.51 23.95
CA VAL A 10 13.56 -17.32 23.55
C VAL A 10 13.53 -17.12 22.03
N LEU A 11 13.63 -18.20 21.25
CA LEU A 11 13.52 -18.15 19.78
C LEU A 11 12.11 -17.71 19.31
N VAL A 12 11.04 -18.19 19.96
CA VAL A 12 9.67 -17.75 19.65
C VAL A 12 9.44 -16.28 20.06
N GLY A 13 10.01 -15.84 21.19
CA GLY A 13 9.89 -14.45 21.66
C GLY A 13 10.60 -13.43 20.77
N LEU A 14 11.80 -13.76 20.25
CA LEU A 14 12.57 -12.87 19.38
C LEU A 14 11.94 -12.68 17.99
N VAL A 15 11.28 -13.71 17.45
CA VAL A 15 10.55 -13.62 16.17
C VAL A 15 9.30 -12.73 16.31
N SER A 16 8.69 -12.67 17.49
CA SER A 16 7.47 -11.88 17.73
C SER A 16 7.72 -10.37 17.91
N ALA A 17 8.92 -9.96 18.32
CA ALA A 17 9.25 -8.55 18.58
C ALA A 17 9.61 -7.77 17.30
N ALA A 18 10.24 -8.42 16.31
CA ALA A 18 10.57 -7.79 15.03
C ALA A 18 9.33 -7.45 14.18
N ALA A 19 8.17 -8.06 14.48
CA ALA A 19 6.92 -7.84 13.77
C ALA A 19 6.11 -6.61 14.26
N LEU A 20 6.59 -5.90 15.28
CA LEU A 20 5.87 -4.81 15.96
C LEU A 20 6.52 -3.43 15.78
N ALA A 21 7.60 -3.33 15.00
CA ALA A 21 8.21 -2.04 14.72
C ALA A 21 7.48 -1.34 13.56
N ASP A 22 7.26 -0.04 13.70
CA ASP A 22 6.77 0.80 12.63
C ASP A 22 7.74 0.73 11.43
N ILE A 23 7.18 0.70 10.22
CA ILE A 23 7.93 0.81 8.97
C ILE A 23 8.06 2.29 8.65
N HIS A 24 9.29 2.78 8.64
CA HIS A 24 9.63 4.16 8.28
C HIS A 24 10.26 4.18 6.90
N GLU A 25 9.63 4.89 5.97
CA GLU A 25 10.13 5.08 4.61
C GLU A 25 10.07 6.54 4.21
N THR A 26 11.03 6.99 3.41
CA THR A 26 11.00 8.33 2.82
C THR A 26 10.49 8.21 1.39
N ASP A 27 9.40 8.89 1.06
CA ASP A 27 8.85 8.88 -0.29
C ASP A 27 9.74 9.64 -1.29
N GLY A 28 9.47 9.49 -2.59
CA GLY A 28 10.24 10.18 -3.64
C GLY A 28 10.13 11.72 -3.63
N ARG A 29 9.36 12.31 -2.71
CA ARG A 29 9.25 13.75 -2.47
C ARG A 29 9.93 14.17 -1.17
N GLY A 30 10.57 13.26 -0.45
CA GLY A 30 11.23 13.53 0.83
C GLY A 30 10.28 13.56 2.03
N ARG A 31 9.03 13.10 1.90
CA ARG A 31 8.11 12.98 3.05
C ARG A 31 8.36 11.67 3.77
N GLU A 32 8.39 11.73 5.10
CA GLU A 32 8.41 10.52 5.92
C GLU A 32 7.01 9.87 5.92
N ILE A 33 6.98 8.58 5.65
CA ILE A 33 5.82 7.71 5.68
C ILE A 33 6.04 6.71 6.81
N VAL A 34 5.14 6.71 7.78
CA VAL A 34 5.18 5.78 8.92
C VAL A 34 3.98 4.85 8.80
N LEU A 35 4.26 3.56 8.64
CA LEU A 35 3.24 2.51 8.63
C LEU A 35 3.41 1.66 9.90
N PRO A 36 2.43 1.62 10.81
CA PRO A 36 2.55 0.82 12.04
C PRO A 36 2.55 -0.70 11.79
N ARG A 37 2.25 -1.10 10.56
CA ARG A 37 2.25 -2.46 10.04
C ARG A 37 2.26 -2.40 8.51
N PRO A 38 2.63 -3.48 7.79
CA PRO A 38 2.53 -3.50 6.34
C PRO A 38 1.14 -3.08 5.87
N ALA A 39 1.06 -2.19 4.87
CA ALA A 39 -0.19 -1.70 4.32
C ALA A 39 -1.11 -2.86 3.92
N GLN A 40 -2.40 -2.75 4.23
CA GLN A 40 -3.43 -3.77 3.94
C GLN A 40 -4.52 -3.28 2.98
N ARG A 41 -4.64 -1.97 2.78
CA ARG A 41 -5.65 -1.33 1.94
C ARG A 41 -5.01 -0.24 1.10
N ILE A 42 -4.61 -0.62 -0.10
CA ILE A 42 -3.82 0.22 -1.00
C ILE A 42 -4.72 0.79 -2.10
N VAL A 43 -4.66 2.10 -2.32
CA VAL A 43 -5.20 2.72 -3.53
C VAL A 43 -4.05 3.03 -4.50
N SER A 44 -4.19 2.57 -5.74
CA SER A 44 -3.22 2.81 -6.82
C SER A 44 -3.71 3.93 -7.75
N LEU A 45 -2.88 4.96 -7.95
CA LEU A 45 -3.26 6.15 -8.72
C LEU A 45 -2.68 6.22 -10.14
N ALA A 46 -2.15 5.11 -10.68
CA ALA A 46 -1.74 5.00 -12.08
C ALA A 46 -1.74 3.53 -12.56
N PRO A 47 -1.98 3.26 -13.86
CA PRO A 47 -1.93 1.90 -14.41
C PRO A 47 -0.62 1.17 -14.09
N MET A 48 0.54 1.78 -14.38
CA MET A 48 1.85 1.20 -14.08
C MET A 48 2.07 0.94 -12.58
N VAL A 49 1.52 1.79 -11.70
CA VAL A 49 1.59 1.58 -10.25
C VAL A 49 0.77 0.36 -9.85
N THR A 50 -0.40 0.18 -10.46
CA THR A 50 -1.22 -1.01 -10.25
C THR A 50 -0.44 -2.26 -10.64
N GLU A 51 0.17 -2.28 -11.83
CA GLU A 51 0.96 -3.42 -12.28
C GLU A 51 2.12 -3.73 -11.34
N LEU A 52 2.86 -2.71 -10.89
CA LEU A 52 3.98 -2.87 -9.97
C LEU A 52 3.55 -3.45 -8.62
N LEU A 53 2.42 -2.98 -8.07
CA LEU A 53 1.87 -3.50 -6.82
C LEU A 53 1.48 -4.99 -6.95
N PHE A 54 0.86 -5.36 -8.06
CA PHE A 54 0.54 -6.76 -8.33
C PHE A 54 1.80 -7.62 -8.51
N ALA A 55 2.79 -7.14 -9.27
CA ALA A 55 4.07 -7.83 -9.46
C ALA A 55 4.84 -7.99 -8.14
N ALA A 56 4.74 -7.02 -7.22
CA ALA A 56 5.31 -7.08 -5.89
C ALA A 56 4.54 -8.00 -4.91
N GLY A 57 3.47 -8.66 -5.35
CA GLY A 57 2.66 -9.56 -4.52
C GLY A 57 1.64 -8.84 -3.62
N ALA A 58 1.44 -7.53 -3.79
CA ALA A 58 0.49 -6.75 -3.00
C ALA A 58 -0.91 -6.66 -3.64
N GLY A 59 -1.15 -7.35 -4.76
CA GLY A 59 -2.40 -7.25 -5.53
C GLY A 59 -3.69 -7.47 -4.73
N GLU A 60 -3.69 -8.42 -3.78
CA GLU A 60 -4.85 -8.71 -2.92
C GLU A 60 -5.18 -7.57 -1.94
N ARG A 61 -4.22 -6.67 -1.69
CA ARG A 61 -4.36 -5.53 -0.80
C ARG A 61 -4.79 -4.27 -1.54
N VAL A 62 -4.85 -4.30 -2.88
CA VAL A 62 -5.30 -3.16 -3.68
C VAL A 62 -6.82 -3.09 -3.63
N VAL A 63 -7.35 -1.98 -3.13
CA VAL A 63 -8.79 -1.76 -2.90
C VAL A 63 -9.41 -0.75 -3.87
N GLY A 64 -8.60 -0.03 -4.63
CA GLY A 64 -9.04 0.92 -5.64
C GLY A 64 -7.93 1.27 -6.62
N VAL A 65 -8.31 1.58 -7.85
CA VAL A 65 -7.40 1.88 -8.96
C VAL A 65 -7.90 3.08 -9.76
N THR A 66 -7.04 3.74 -10.52
CA THR A 66 -7.49 4.73 -11.52
C THR A 66 -7.90 4.05 -12.82
N ALA A 67 -8.63 4.79 -13.66
CA ALA A 67 -9.00 4.38 -15.01
C ALA A 67 -7.79 3.86 -15.80
N PHE A 68 -8.07 2.92 -16.71
CA PHE A 68 -7.06 2.21 -17.52
C PHE A 68 -6.12 1.28 -16.75
N SER A 69 -6.30 1.08 -15.44
CA SER A 69 -5.61 0.04 -14.68
C SER A 69 -6.27 -1.34 -14.91
N ASP A 70 -6.06 -1.92 -16.09
CA ASP A 70 -6.74 -3.14 -16.53
C ASP A 70 -5.85 -4.39 -16.55
N PHE A 71 -4.59 -4.25 -16.14
CA PHE A 71 -3.64 -5.34 -15.95
C PHE A 71 -3.09 -5.36 -14.50
N PRO A 72 -2.87 -6.56 -13.91
CA PRO A 72 -3.32 -7.87 -14.39
C PRO A 72 -4.84 -8.00 -14.35
N ALA A 73 -5.39 -9.08 -14.93
CA ALA A 73 -6.84 -9.26 -15.06
C ALA A 73 -7.66 -9.04 -13.77
N PRO A 74 -7.19 -9.37 -12.55
CA PRO A 74 -7.89 -9.02 -11.31
C PRO A 74 -8.10 -7.52 -11.08
N ALA A 75 -7.19 -6.65 -11.57
CA ALA A 75 -7.28 -5.21 -11.39
C ALA A 75 -8.54 -4.60 -12.04
N ARG A 76 -9.02 -5.19 -13.13
CA ARG A 76 -10.26 -4.77 -13.83
C ARG A 76 -11.51 -4.79 -12.96
N ARG A 77 -11.51 -5.59 -11.89
CA ARG A 77 -12.66 -5.72 -10.98
C ARG A 77 -12.61 -4.73 -9.82
N LEU A 78 -11.52 -4.00 -9.66
CA LEU A 78 -11.35 -3.07 -8.55
C LEU A 78 -12.14 -1.78 -8.81
N PRO A 79 -12.68 -1.15 -7.75
CA PRO A 79 -13.32 0.16 -7.87
C PRO A 79 -12.41 1.19 -8.52
N GLN A 80 -12.93 1.91 -9.52
CA GLN A 80 -12.22 3.03 -10.13
C GLN A 80 -12.42 4.30 -9.30
N VAL A 81 -11.32 4.96 -8.92
CA VAL A 81 -11.30 6.15 -8.05
C VAL A 81 -10.92 7.44 -8.78
N GLY A 82 -11.07 7.46 -10.10
CA GLY A 82 -10.70 8.59 -10.95
C GLY A 82 -9.79 8.17 -12.10
N ASN A 83 -8.99 9.12 -12.59
CA ASN A 83 -8.07 8.96 -13.72
C ASN A 83 -6.82 9.84 -13.51
N SER A 84 -5.99 10.01 -14.53
CA SER A 84 -4.76 10.83 -14.46
C SER A 84 -5.01 12.34 -14.30
N VAL A 85 -6.21 12.81 -14.62
CA VAL A 85 -6.60 14.22 -14.61
C VAL A 85 -7.38 14.57 -13.34
N SER A 86 -8.33 13.73 -12.94
CA SER A 86 -9.18 13.97 -11.76
C SER A 86 -9.33 12.73 -10.90
N LEU A 87 -9.26 12.94 -9.58
CA LEU A 87 -9.48 11.91 -8.56
C LEU A 87 -10.83 12.11 -7.88
N ASP A 88 -11.49 11.01 -7.55
CA ASP A 88 -12.72 10.96 -6.75
C ASP A 88 -12.34 10.78 -5.28
N TYR A 89 -12.09 11.91 -4.59
CA TYR A 89 -11.61 11.91 -3.19
C TYR A 89 -12.59 11.23 -2.24
N GLU A 90 -13.89 11.43 -2.41
CA GLU A 90 -14.91 10.82 -1.56
C GLU A 90 -14.86 9.30 -1.69
N ARG A 91 -14.73 8.79 -2.91
CA ARG A 91 -14.57 7.35 -3.14
C ARG A 91 -13.26 6.82 -2.57
N ILE A 92 -12.15 7.55 -2.71
CA ILE A 92 -10.86 7.17 -2.10
C ILE A 92 -11.03 7.03 -0.58
N LEU A 93 -11.59 8.04 0.09
CA LEU A 93 -11.80 8.02 1.54
C LEU A 93 -12.79 6.93 1.97
N ALA A 94 -13.85 6.68 1.19
CA ALA A 94 -14.83 5.63 1.46
C ALA A 94 -14.21 4.22 1.42
N LEU A 95 -13.15 4.02 0.62
CA LEU A 95 -12.39 2.77 0.59
C LEU A 95 -11.50 2.58 1.82
N ARG A 96 -11.33 3.61 2.67
CA ARG A 96 -10.49 3.58 3.89
C ARG A 96 -9.10 2.99 3.62
N PRO A 97 -8.32 3.56 2.69
CA PRO A 97 -6.95 3.11 2.44
C PRO A 97 -6.07 3.40 3.66
N ASP A 98 -5.07 2.56 3.86
CA ASP A 98 -3.94 2.83 4.77
C ASP A 98 -2.66 3.19 4.01
N LEU A 99 -2.69 3.12 2.67
CA LEU A 99 -1.63 3.62 1.80
C LEU A 99 -2.20 4.05 0.44
N VAL A 100 -1.71 5.17 -0.09
CA VAL A 100 -2.02 5.65 -1.45
C VAL A 100 -0.71 5.76 -2.22
N VAL A 101 -0.62 5.06 -3.35
CA VAL A 101 0.60 5.05 -4.19
C VAL A 101 0.31 5.78 -5.49
N SER A 102 1.16 6.77 -5.80
CA SER A 102 1.02 7.66 -6.96
C SER A 102 2.25 7.61 -7.85
N TRP A 103 2.10 8.05 -9.11
CA TRP A 103 3.23 8.22 -10.01
C TRP A 103 3.58 9.70 -10.14
N GLY A 104 4.79 10.08 -9.72
CA GLY A 104 5.18 11.47 -9.52
C GLY A 104 5.07 12.37 -10.76
N SER A 105 5.18 11.83 -11.97
CA SER A 105 5.08 12.60 -13.22
C SER A 105 3.77 12.39 -14.00
N GLY A 106 2.96 11.39 -13.66
CA GLY A 106 1.73 11.05 -14.40
C GLY A 106 0.43 11.23 -13.62
N THR A 107 0.51 11.42 -12.31
CA THR A 107 -0.64 11.81 -11.47
C THR A 107 -0.54 13.31 -11.17
N ASN A 108 -1.62 14.07 -11.35
CA ASN A 108 -1.64 15.50 -11.07
C ASN A 108 -1.19 15.79 -9.63
N ARG A 109 -0.14 16.62 -9.47
CA ARG A 109 0.51 16.89 -8.17
C ARG A 109 -0.46 17.48 -7.15
N ASP A 110 -1.19 18.52 -7.54
CA ASP A 110 -2.17 19.20 -6.68
C ASP A 110 -3.27 18.25 -6.21
N SER A 111 -3.54 17.19 -6.98
CA SER A 111 -4.53 16.18 -6.61
C SER A 111 -4.01 15.21 -5.55
N ILE A 112 -2.70 14.94 -5.53
CA ILE A 112 -2.08 14.04 -4.54
C ILE A 112 -1.91 14.74 -3.19
N GLU A 113 -1.67 16.05 -3.19
CA GLU A 113 -1.49 16.84 -1.96
C GLU A 113 -2.77 17.01 -1.14
N ARG A 114 -3.93 16.72 -1.76
CA ARG A 114 -5.25 16.81 -1.12
C ARG A 114 -5.71 15.52 -0.45
N ILE A 115 -4.95 14.44 -0.59
CA ILE A 115 -5.22 13.12 -0.03
C ILE A 115 -4.32 12.92 1.19
#